data_AF-A0A2A5W2N9-F1
#
_entry.id   AF-A0A2A5W2N9-F1
#
_cell.length_a   1.000
_cell.length_b   1.000
_cell.length_c   1.000
_cell.angle_alpha   90.00
_cell.angle_beta   90.00
_cell.angle_gamma   90.00
#
_symmetry.space_group_name_H-M   'P 1'
#
loop_
_entity.id
_entity.type
_entity.pdbx_description
1 polymer ?
#
loop_
_entity_poly.entity_id
_entity_poly.type
_entity_poly.pdbx_seq_one_letter_code
_entity_poly.pdbx_strand_id
1 'polypeptide(L)' 'MCGLPGAHLPLGQILSGTADFSSLGLDTEKPTYVYCKAGVRSLQAAEAMQAHYGFKKLKNLQGGILAWAQQVDPAMPVY' A
#
# COMPACT_ATOMS: atom_id res chain seq x y z
N MET A 1 4.20 17.73 9.28
CA MET A 1 3.56 17.11 8.10
C MET A 1 2.85 15.87 8.58
N CYS A 2 1.52 15.93 8.66
CA CYS A 2 0.69 14.84 9.18
C CYS A 2 0.45 13.85 8.03
N GLY A 3 1.34 12.88 7.87
CA GLY A 3 1.14 11.70 7.03
C GLY A 3 0.86 10.51 7.94
N LEU A 4 -0.07 9.64 7.54
CA LEU A 4 -0.27 8.33 8.19
C LEU A 4 1.11 7.67 8.42
N PRO A 5 1.39 7.08 9.60
CA PRO A 5 2.62 6.34 9.81
C PRO A 5 2.67 5.17 8.82
N GLY A 6 3.44 5.36 7.76
CA GLY A 6 3.48 4.47 6.60
C GLY A 6 4.69 4.76 5.74
N ALA A 7 5.12 3.75 4.99
CA ALA A 7 6.26 3.86 4.11
C ALA A 7 5.79 4.19 2.68
N HIS A 8 6.41 5.18 2.05
CA HIS A 8 6.17 5.46 0.64
C HIS A 8 7.01 4.50 -0.21
N LEU A 9 6.37 3.45 -0.71
CA LEU A 9 7.03 2.43 -1.52
C LEU A 9 6.67 2.60 -3.01
N PRO A 10 7.63 2.94 -3.88
CA PRO A 10 7.37 3.08 -5.30
C PRO A 10 7.10 1.69 -5.93
N LEU A 11 6.07 1.63 -6.79
CA LEU A 11 5.68 0.40 -7.50
C LEU A 11 6.86 -0.28 -8.22
N GLY A 12 7.78 0.51 -8.78
CA GLY A 12 8.97 -0.01 -9.46
C GLY A 12 9.83 -0.91 -8.57
N GLN A 13 10.04 -0.56 -7.30
CA GLN A 13 10.84 -1.39 -6.38
C GLN A 13 10.12 -2.71 -6.04
N ILE A 14 8.79 -2.66 -5.92
CA ILE A 14 7.98 -3.85 -5.65
C ILE A 14 8.06 -4.81 -6.83
N LEU A 15 7.86 -4.30 -8.05
CA LEU A 15 7.94 -5.08 -9.30
C LEU A 15 9.34 -5.61 -9.58
N SER A 16 10.38 -4.83 -9.24
CA SER A 16 11.77 -5.24 -9.41
C SER A 16 12.26 -6.25 -8.37
N GLY A 17 11.45 -6.58 -7.35
CA GLY A 17 11.90 -7.50 -6.30
C GLY A 17 12.86 -6.86 -5.29
N THR A 18 13.07 -5.54 -5.35
CA THR A 18 14.05 -4.80 -4.52
C THR A 18 13.40 -4.12 -3.31
N ALA A 19 12.10 -4.35 -3.08
CA ALA A 19 11.40 -3.77 -1.96
C ALA A 19 11.72 -4.52 -0.66
N ASP A 20 12.43 -3.88 0.26
CA ASP A 20 12.75 -4.44 1.57
C ASP A 20 11.62 -4.22 2.59
N PHE A 21 10.62 -5.08 2.57
CA PHE A 21 9.50 -5.04 3.53
C PHE A 21 9.96 -5.25 4.98
N SER A 22 10.99 -6.06 5.20
CA SER A 22 11.56 -6.33 6.53
C SER A 22 12.14 -5.06 7.18
N SER A 23 12.78 -4.19 6.38
CA SER A 23 13.32 -2.91 6.85
C SER A 23 12.23 -1.93 7.30
N LEU A 24 11.02 -2.10 6.74
CA LEU A 24 9.83 -1.33 7.07
C LEU A 24 9.06 -1.93 8.24
N GLY A 25 9.52 -3.06 8.81
CA GLY A 25 8.82 -3.78 9.87
C GLY A 25 7.52 -4.43 9.40
N LEU A 26 7.35 -4.63 8.09
CA LEU A 26 6.18 -5.29 7.53
C LEU A 26 6.31 -6.80 7.66
N ASP A 27 5.24 -7.42 8.15
CA ASP A 27 5.14 -8.84 8.44
C ASP A 27 4.14 -9.47 7.47
N THR A 28 4.58 -10.51 6.75
CA THR A 28 3.77 -11.18 5.70
C THR A 28 2.58 -11.95 6.27
N GLU A 29 2.59 -12.26 7.57
CA GLU A 29 1.50 -12.93 8.27
C GLU A 29 0.44 -11.97 8.83
N LYS A 30 0.80 -10.68 8.94
CA LYS A 30 -0.10 -9.64 9.42
C LYS A 30 -0.89 -9.02 8.27
N PRO A 31 -2.14 -8.58 8.53
CA PRO A 31 -2.93 -7.88 7.54
C PRO A 31 -2.25 -6.56 7.15
N THR A 32 -1.83 -6.46 5.89
CA THR A 32 -1.17 -5.30 5.31
C THR A 32 -2.12 -4.61 4.34
N TYR A 33 -2.31 -3.30 4.52
CA TYR A 33 -3.13 -2.48 3.64
C TYR A 33 -2.23 -1.72 2.66
N VAL A 34 -2.56 -1.80 1.38
CA VAL A 34 -1.83 -1.11 0.31
C VAL A 34 -2.78 -0.16 -0.39
N TYR A 35 -2.31 1.06 -0.64
CA TYR A 35 -3.10 2.07 -1.34
C TYR A 35 -2.21 2.94 -2.21
N CYS A 36 -2.79 3.51 -3.26
CA CYS A 36 -2.18 4.57 -4.03
C CYS A 36 -3.18 5.73 -4.19
N LYS A 37 -2.94 6.65 -5.12
CA LYS A 37 -3.85 7.79 -5.35
C LYS A 37 -5.27 7.35 -5.77
N ALA A 38 -5.37 6.39 -6.70
CA ALA A 38 -6.64 5.97 -7.32
C ALA A 38 -6.94 4.46 -7.22
N GLY A 39 -6.07 3.67 -6.57
CA GLY A 39 -6.24 2.22 -6.39
C GLY A 39 -5.65 1.31 -7.48
N VAL A 40 -5.30 1.84 -8.67
CA VAL A 40 -4.80 1.03 -9.81
C VAL A 40 -3.37 0.51 -9.59
N ARG A 41 -2.45 1.41 -9.25
CA ARG A 41 -1.02 1.05 -9.04
C ARG A 41 -0.80 0.20 -7.79
N SER A 42 -1.66 0.37 -6.78
CA SER A 42 -1.60 -0.42 -5.55
C SER A 42 -2.13 -1.84 -5.75
N LEU A 43 -3.00 -2.07 -6.74
CA LEU A 43 -3.43 -3.42 -7.13
C LEU A 43 -2.24 -4.21 -7.68
N GLN A 44 -1.52 -3.64 -8.64
CA GLN A 44 -0.32 -4.27 -9.23
C GLN A 44 0.76 -4.51 -8.17
N ALA A 45 0.94 -3.56 -7.25
CA ALA A 45 1.84 -3.73 -6.12
C ALA A 45 1.41 -4.91 -5.23
N ALA A 46 0.12 -5.01 -4.89
CA ALA A 46 -0.39 -6.10 -4.05
C ALA A 46 -0.21 -7.48 -4.72
N GLU A 47 -0.49 -7.59 -6.02
CA GLU A 47 -0.25 -8.83 -6.77
C GLU A 47 1.24 -9.21 -6.76
N ALA A 48 2.13 -8.24 -7.02
CA ALA A 48 3.56 -8.48 -6.97
C ALA A 48 4.05 -8.83 -5.55
N MET A 49 3.50 -8.19 -4.51
CA MET A 49 3.81 -8.52 -3.12
C MET A 49 3.38 -9.94 -2.76
N GLN A 50 2.21 -10.37 -3.22
CA GLN A 50 1.72 -11.73 -2.99
C GLN A 50 2.56 -12.77 -3.76
N ALA A 51 2.88 -12.48 -5.03
CA ALA A 51 3.61 -13.39 -5.91
C ALA A 51 5.10 -13.51 -5.55
N HIS A 52 5.78 -12.40 -5.26
CA HIS A 52 7.23 -12.37 -5.04
C HIS A 52 7.63 -12.46 -3.57
N TYR A 53 6.81 -11.95 -2.64
CA TYR A 53 7.17 -11.81 -1.23
C TYR A 53 6.28 -12.65 -0.31
N GLY A 54 5.29 -13.37 -0.85
CA GLY A 54 4.50 -14.35 -0.09
C GLY A 54 3.56 -13.75 0.96
N PHE A 55 3.18 -12.47 0.79
CA PHE A 55 2.19 -11.85 1.67
C PHE A 55 0.85 -12.60 1.60
N LYS A 56 0.38 -13.11 2.74
CA LYS A 56 -0.87 -13.90 2.81
C LYS A 56 -2.10 -13.02 2.97
N LYS A 57 -1.97 -11.87 3.63
CA LYS A 57 -3.09 -11.01 4.03
C LYS A 57 -2.91 -9.59 3.50
N LEU A 58 -2.97 -9.44 2.19
CA LEU A 58 -2.96 -8.14 1.52
C LEU A 58 -4.37 -7.62 1.28
N LYS A 59 -4.58 -6.33 1.56
CA LYS A 59 -5.82 -5.62 1.25
C LYS A 59 -5.51 -4.37 0.46
N ASN A 60 -5.99 -4.30 -0.79
CA ASN A 60 -5.91 -3.10 -1.60
C ASN A 60 -7.11 -2.19 -1.30
N LEU A 61 -6.85 -0.91 -1.02
CA LEU A 61 -7.90 0.09 -0.90
C LEU A 61 -8.41 0.47 -2.31
N GLN A 62 -9.61 -0.01 -2.62
CA GLN A 62 -10.32 0.30 -3.86
C GLN A 62 -10.67 1.80 -3.91
N GLY A 63 -10.24 2.50 -4.96
CA GLY A 63 -10.36 3.96 -5.09
C GLY A 63 -9.24 4.75 -4.41
N GLY A 64 -8.26 4.07 -3.79
CA GLY A 64 -7.07 4.69 -3.21
C GLY A 64 -7.37 5.63 -2.04
N ILE A 65 -6.45 6.55 -1.79
CA ILE A 65 -6.59 7.54 -0.70
C ILE A 65 -7.71 8.56 -0.96
N LEU A 66 -8.09 8.77 -2.23
CA LEU A 66 -9.23 9.63 -2.59
C LEU A 66 -10.54 9.07 -2.04
N ALA A 67 -10.79 7.76 -2.24
CA ALA A 67 -11.97 7.11 -1.70
C ALA A 67 -11.93 7.04 -0.16
N TRP A 68 -10.74 6.79 0.41
CA TRP A 68 -10.57 6.80 1.87
C TRP A 68 -10.91 8.16 2.49
N ALA A 69 -10.39 9.24 1.91
CA ALA A 69 -10.69 10.57 2.40
C ALA A 69 -12.18 10.90 2.25
N GLN A 70 -12.82 10.48 1.16
CA GLN A 70 -14.26 10.73 0.99
C GLN A 70 -15.15 9.91 1.93
N GLN A 71 -14.77 8.66 2.23
CA GLN A 71 -15.64 7.72 2.96
C GLN A 71 -15.32 7.58 4.45
N VAL A 72 -14.05 7.76 4.84
CA VAL A 72 -13.56 7.47 6.20
C VAL A 72 -13.06 8.72 6.89
N ASP A 73 -12.24 9.52 6.24
CA ASP A 73 -11.65 10.72 6.86
C ASP A 73 -11.67 11.94 5.91
N PRO A 74 -12.77 12.71 5.90
CA PRO A 74 -12.93 13.90 5.06
C PRO A 74 -11.94 15.02 5.38
N ALA A 75 -11.35 14.99 6.58
CA ALA A 75 -10.35 15.97 6.99
C ALA A 75 -8.94 15.63 6.47
N MET A 76 -8.75 14.43 5.91
CA MET A 76 -7.47 14.02 5.34
C MET A 76 -7.17 14.80 4.05
N PRO A 77 -6.07 15.57 3.99
CA PRO A 77 -5.71 16.30 2.78
C PRO A 77 -5.29 15.33 1.67
N VAL A 78 -6.00 15.38 0.55
CA VAL A 78 -5.67 14.62 -0.66
C VAL A 78 -5.06 15.58 -1.68
N TYR A 79 -3.75 15.45 -1.95
CA TYR A 79 -3.03 16.27 -2.92
C TYR A 79 -2.58 15.45 -4.14
#